data_AF-A0A9Q9AMT3-F1
#
_entry.id   AF-A0A9Q9AMT3-F1
#
_cell.length_a   1.000
_cell.length_b   1.000
_cell.length_c   1.000
_cell.angle_alpha   90.00
_cell.angle_beta   90.00
_cell.angle_gamma   90.00
#
_symmetry.space_group_name_H-M   'P 1'
#
loop_
_entity.id
_entity.type
_entity.pdbx_description
1 polymer ?
#
loop_
_entity_poly.entity_id
_entity_poly.type
_entity_poly.pdbx_seq_one_letter_code
_entity_poly.pdbx_strand_id
1 'polypeptide(L)'
;MADQDMSYPTSPLLSAYECAICYDHLARPAAAIIQRKELCQDCFDAGIRPQFEVHLLDETAVPRWHRIEITIEDVEHQFDDAFVIGYQVKKYEYRILPKYRVYCAARVQGGPCGMFIDDKHYGGSQAVCPCGAKTCKICDSIIALPPQEHVCKTTANATLDAFSGQVRGVDYQLCPNCDMVVNLRDGCNHMTCQFPACNATEFCYICGEAATPEDGHWTKDRFCPRYGLPARLEESNRYNVTELSALKHIPTVSQAFRVVARVNTNLVREGAVPAGDLTARAAHPEAIAVWTYLEDTLTLATRALEKLPRAISQHPAVLEKRAAIAPAIRAVFQAGIAQDDIHALRRFPAIVEAEAALKETIEQLPKTQMLEDIIADLRRQSLSLSLVHTRVALDD
;
A
#
# COMPACT_ATOMS: atom_id res chain seq x y z
N MET A 1 -83.98 -29.21 -15.50
CA MET A 1 -83.82 -27.74 -15.50
C MET A 1 -82.48 -27.44 -14.88
N ALA A 2 -81.62 -26.79 -15.66
CA ALA A 2 -80.41 -26.06 -15.29
C ALA A 2 -79.41 -26.75 -14.35
N ASP A 3 -78.44 -27.45 -14.96
CA ASP A 3 -77.11 -27.63 -14.40
C ASP A 3 -76.39 -26.26 -14.41
N GLN A 4 -75.86 -25.87 -13.25
CA GLN A 4 -75.07 -24.65 -13.08
C GLN A 4 -73.63 -24.96 -13.51
N ASP A 5 -73.28 -24.53 -14.71
CA ASP A 5 -71.91 -24.53 -15.20
C ASP A 5 -71.14 -23.37 -14.55
N MET A 6 -70.20 -23.74 -13.69
CA MET A 6 -69.39 -22.87 -12.85
C MET A 6 -68.12 -22.50 -13.63
N SER A 7 -68.22 -21.51 -14.51
CA SER A 7 -67.07 -20.98 -15.25
C SER A 7 -66.23 -20.05 -14.36
N TYR A 8 -65.08 -20.52 -13.88
CA TYR A 8 -64.03 -19.66 -13.35
C TYR A 8 -63.39 -18.84 -14.47
N PRO A 9 -63.15 -17.53 -14.29
CA PRO A 9 -62.27 -16.79 -15.19
C PRO A 9 -60.82 -17.15 -14.86
N THR A 10 -60.16 -17.85 -15.78
CA THR A 10 -58.70 -18.01 -15.82
C THR A 10 -58.06 -16.66 -16.14
N SER A 11 -57.82 -15.84 -15.11
CA SER A 11 -56.89 -14.73 -15.19
C SER A 11 -55.47 -15.29 -15.06
N PRO A 12 -54.55 -15.05 -16.03
CA PRO A 12 -53.16 -15.46 -15.84
C PRO A 12 -52.59 -14.58 -14.73
N LEU A 13 -52.35 -15.17 -13.57
CA LEU A 13 -51.55 -14.53 -12.52
C LEU A 13 -50.16 -14.28 -13.10
N LEU A 14 -49.91 -13.06 -13.57
CA LEU A 14 -48.57 -12.53 -13.77
C LEU A 14 -47.85 -12.72 -12.44
N SER A 15 -46.94 -13.70 -12.36
CA SER A 15 -46.22 -13.98 -11.13
C SER A 15 -45.43 -12.74 -10.72
N ALA A 16 -45.73 -12.23 -9.53
CA ALA A 16 -45.00 -11.10 -8.97
C ALA A 16 -43.60 -11.55 -8.51
N TYR A 17 -42.67 -10.62 -8.46
CA TYR A 17 -41.33 -10.82 -7.92
C TYR A 17 -40.98 -9.70 -6.93
N GLU A 18 -39.98 -9.92 -6.09
CA GLU A 18 -39.44 -8.91 -5.17
C GLU A 18 -38.11 -8.38 -5.73
N CYS A 19 -37.98 -7.06 -5.87
CA CYS A 19 -36.74 -6.46 -6.34
C CYS A 19 -35.63 -6.62 -5.31
N ALA A 20 -34.47 -7.12 -5.72
CA ALA A 20 -33.34 -7.36 -4.80
C ALA A 20 -32.65 -6.10 -4.22
N ILE A 21 -33.02 -4.90 -4.67
CA ILE A 21 -32.44 -3.63 -4.20
C ILE A 21 -33.43 -2.86 -3.34
N CYS A 22 -34.60 -2.52 -3.89
CA CYS A 22 -35.61 -1.74 -3.16
C CYS A 22 -36.60 -2.58 -2.36
N TYR A 23 -36.63 -3.91 -2.55
CA TYR A 23 -37.56 -4.85 -1.91
C TYR A 23 -39.03 -4.65 -2.28
N ASP A 24 -39.33 -3.87 -3.32
CA ASP A 24 -40.70 -3.73 -3.81
C ASP A 24 -41.18 -5.01 -4.50
N HIS A 25 -42.47 -5.32 -4.35
CA HIS A 25 -43.13 -6.40 -5.08
C HIS A 25 -43.71 -5.90 -6.40
N LEU A 26 -43.18 -6.37 -7.53
CA LEU A 26 -43.56 -5.91 -8.87
C LEU A 26 -44.08 -7.07 -9.73
N ALA A 27 -44.87 -6.72 -10.74
CA ALA A 27 -45.27 -7.68 -11.77
C ALA A 27 -44.11 -7.95 -12.74
N ARG A 28 -44.03 -9.17 -13.28
CA ARG A 28 -43.10 -9.51 -14.37
C ARG A 28 -43.38 -8.71 -15.65
N PRO A 29 -42.37 -8.51 -16.51
CA PRO A 29 -40.99 -9.00 -16.39
C PRO A 29 -40.10 -8.10 -15.50
N ALA A 30 -39.05 -8.68 -14.92
CA ALA A 30 -37.98 -7.93 -14.28
C ALA A 30 -37.12 -7.24 -15.35
N ALA A 31 -36.51 -6.09 -15.01
CA ALA A 31 -35.60 -5.39 -15.91
C ALA A 31 -34.34 -6.22 -16.19
N ALA A 32 -33.77 -6.82 -15.15
CA ALA A 32 -32.63 -7.71 -15.27
C ALA A 32 -32.70 -8.83 -14.22
N ILE A 33 -32.06 -9.97 -14.55
CA ILE A 33 -31.85 -11.07 -13.60
C ILE A 33 -30.35 -11.31 -13.47
N ILE A 34 -29.76 -10.85 -12.37
CA ILE A 34 -28.33 -10.93 -12.13
C ILE A 34 -28.12 -11.89 -10.97
N GLN A 35 -27.33 -12.96 -11.16
CA GLN A 35 -27.08 -13.96 -10.10
C GLN A 35 -28.38 -14.52 -9.48
N ARG A 36 -29.41 -14.77 -10.32
CA ARG A 36 -30.76 -15.22 -9.92
C ARG A 36 -31.52 -14.23 -9.03
N LYS A 37 -31.13 -12.96 -9.02
CA LYS A 37 -31.82 -11.87 -8.34
C LYS A 37 -32.49 -10.97 -9.37
N GLU A 38 -33.77 -10.70 -9.16
CA GLU A 38 -34.60 -9.91 -10.08
C GLU A 38 -34.55 -8.43 -9.69
N LEU A 39 -34.35 -7.54 -10.66
CA LEU A 39 -34.27 -6.09 -10.46
C LEU A 39 -35.44 -5.37 -11.12
N CYS A 40 -35.96 -4.32 -10.47
CA CYS A 40 -36.87 -3.37 -11.12
C CYS A 40 -36.10 -2.43 -12.05
N GLN A 41 -36.83 -1.74 -12.93
CA GLN A 41 -36.25 -0.82 -13.91
C GLN A 41 -35.49 0.32 -13.23
N ASP A 42 -36.10 0.96 -12.22
CA ASP A 42 -35.49 2.09 -11.52
C ASP A 42 -34.16 1.73 -10.84
N CYS A 43 -34.11 0.55 -10.20
CA CYS A 43 -32.88 0.08 -9.54
C CYS A 43 -31.82 -0.39 -10.55
N PHE A 44 -32.23 -0.91 -11.71
CA PHE A 44 -31.30 -1.19 -12.79
C PHE A 44 -30.68 0.11 -13.33
N ASP A 45 -31.51 1.11 -13.61
CA ASP A 45 -31.08 2.38 -14.20
C ASP A 45 -30.25 3.22 -13.23
N ALA A 46 -30.54 3.17 -11.93
CA ALA A 46 -29.78 3.91 -10.91
C ALA A 46 -28.51 3.17 -10.45
N GLY A 47 -28.50 1.83 -10.48
CA GLY A 47 -27.45 1.03 -9.83
C GLY A 47 -26.56 0.23 -10.78
N ILE A 48 -27.11 -0.32 -11.86
CA ILE A 48 -26.40 -1.25 -12.75
C ILE A 48 -25.96 -0.55 -14.03
N ARG A 49 -26.87 0.13 -14.72
CA ARG A 49 -26.58 0.86 -15.96
C ARG A 49 -25.36 1.78 -15.85
N PRO A 50 -25.22 2.61 -14.79
CA PRO A 50 -24.08 3.53 -14.68
C PRO A 50 -22.74 2.82 -14.54
N GLN A 51 -22.70 1.58 -14.03
CA GLN A 51 -21.45 0.82 -13.96
C GLN A 51 -20.89 0.50 -15.34
N PHE A 52 -21.76 0.14 -16.30
CA PHE A 52 -21.34 -0.11 -17.69
C PHE A 52 -20.88 1.18 -18.37
N GLU A 53 -21.57 2.30 -18.12
CA GLU A 53 -21.19 3.61 -18.65
C GLU A 53 -19.84 4.08 -18.11
N VAL A 54 -19.60 3.94 -16.79
CA VAL A 54 -18.31 4.26 -16.17
C VAL A 54 -17.21 3.35 -16.67
N HIS A 55 -17.48 2.06 -16.86
CA HIS A 55 -16.48 1.12 -17.36
C HIS A 55 -15.96 1.49 -18.76
N LEU A 56 -16.78 2.12 -19.62
CA LEU A 56 -16.31 2.63 -20.92
C LEU A 56 -15.28 3.77 -20.80
N LEU A 57 -15.25 4.45 -19.66
CA LEU A 57 -14.34 5.56 -19.36
C LEU A 57 -13.14 5.10 -18.54
N ASP A 58 -13.33 4.11 -17.67
CA ASP A 58 -12.32 3.55 -16.77
C ASP A 58 -12.33 2.03 -16.84
N GLU A 59 -11.32 1.46 -17.49
CA GLU A 59 -11.18 0.00 -17.66
C GLU A 59 -10.97 -0.76 -16.35
N THR A 60 -10.69 -0.07 -15.25
CA THR A 60 -10.59 -0.69 -13.91
C THR A 60 -11.95 -0.76 -13.21
N ALA A 61 -12.95 -0.01 -13.68
CA ALA A 61 -14.29 0.06 -13.11
C ALA A 61 -15.23 -1.04 -13.66
N VAL A 62 -14.77 -2.29 -13.64
CA VAL A 62 -15.53 -3.45 -14.14
C VAL A 62 -16.90 -3.55 -13.44
N PRO A 63 -18.03 -3.68 -14.17
CA PRO A 63 -19.36 -3.80 -13.58
C PRO A 63 -19.47 -5.03 -12.69
N ARG A 64 -19.97 -4.85 -11.46
CA ARG A 64 -20.02 -5.91 -10.46
C ARG A 64 -21.33 -5.92 -9.68
N TRP A 65 -21.80 -7.14 -9.41
CA TRP A 65 -22.77 -7.43 -8.38
C TRP A 65 -22.04 -8.13 -7.23
N HIS A 66 -21.91 -7.43 -6.10
CA HIS A 66 -21.03 -7.85 -5.01
C HIS A 66 -19.58 -8.04 -5.49
N ARG A 67 -19.11 -9.29 -5.60
CA ARG A 67 -17.74 -9.63 -6.05
C ARG A 67 -17.71 -10.27 -7.43
N ILE A 68 -18.86 -10.42 -8.07
CA ILE A 68 -18.97 -11.12 -9.35
C ILE A 68 -19.16 -10.08 -10.45
N GLU A 69 -18.40 -10.21 -11.53
CA GLU A 69 -18.57 -9.40 -12.73
C GLU A 69 -19.96 -9.64 -13.34
N ILE A 70 -20.63 -8.55 -13.73
CA ILE A 70 -21.86 -8.59 -14.53
C ILE A 70 -21.42 -8.43 -15.98
N THR A 71 -21.68 -9.42 -16.82
CA THR A 71 -21.28 -9.30 -18.23
C THR A 71 -22.37 -8.57 -19.00
N ILE A 72 -22.02 -7.94 -20.13
CA ILE A 72 -23.02 -7.24 -20.95
C ILE A 72 -24.07 -8.21 -21.47
N GLU A 73 -23.71 -9.46 -21.72
CA GLU A 73 -24.61 -10.52 -22.17
C GLU A 73 -25.71 -10.84 -21.14
N ASP A 74 -25.47 -10.61 -19.83
CA ASP A 74 -26.47 -10.78 -18.78
C ASP A 74 -27.60 -9.72 -18.84
N VAL A 75 -27.31 -8.58 -19.49
CA VAL A 75 -28.13 -7.37 -19.42
C VAL A 75 -28.30 -6.66 -20.77
N GLU A 76 -27.90 -7.27 -21.88
CA GLU A 76 -27.82 -6.63 -23.20
C GLU A 76 -29.18 -6.09 -23.67
N HIS A 77 -30.26 -6.77 -23.30
CA HIS A 77 -31.64 -6.38 -23.62
C HIS A 77 -32.08 -5.06 -22.96
N GLN A 78 -31.29 -4.54 -22.02
CA GLN A 78 -31.52 -3.24 -21.38
C GLN A 78 -30.79 -2.07 -22.07
N PHE A 79 -30.03 -2.35 -23.14
CA PHE A 79 -29.27 -1.38 -23.90
C PHE A 79 -29.67 -1.40 -25.38
N ASP A 80 -29.38 -0.32 -26.10
CA ASP A 80 -29.53 -0.32 -27.56
C ASP A 80 -28.37 -1.04 -28.25
N ASP A 81 -28.59 -1.47 -29.49
CA ASP A 81 -27.60 -2.22 -30.28
C ASP A 81 -26.27 -1.45 -30.43
N ALA A 82 -26.34 -0.13 -30.56
CA ALA A 82 -25.16 0.70 -30.73
C ALA A 82 -24.27 0.69 -29.48
N PHE A 83 -24.89 0.76 -28.30
CA PHE A 83 -24.21 0.65 -27.02
C PHE A 83 -23.59 -0.74 -26.86
N VAL A 84 -24.35 -1.81 -27.11
CA VAL A 84 -23.86 -3.20 -26.96
C VAL A 84 -22.65 -3.44 -27.88
N ILE A 85 -22.73 -3.04 -29.15
CA ILE A 85 -21.63 -3.16 -30.10
C ILE A 85 -20.42 -2.33 -29.64
N GLY A 86 -20.63 -1.07 -29.25
CA GLY A 86 -19.57 -0.19 -28.76
C GLY A 86 -18.88 -0.75 -27.52
N TYR A 87 -19.66 -1.29 -26.58
CA TYR A 87 -19.15 -1.91 -25.37
C TYR A 87 -18.34 -3.17 -25.65
N GLN A 88 -18.77 -4.02 -26.58
CA GLN A 88 -18.01 -5.22 -26.97
C GLN A 88 -16.66 -4.88 -27.62
N VAL A 89 -16.64 -3.86 -28.50
CA VAL A 89 -15.38 -3.35 -29.08
C VAL A 89 -14.46 -2.83 -27.97
N LYS A 90 -15.00 -2.09 -27.00
CA LYS A 90 -14.23 -1.58 -25.86
C LYS A 90 -13.72 -2.69 -24.95
N LYS A 91 -14.54 -3.72 -24.68
CA LYS A 91 -14.15 -4.90 -23.89
C LYS A 91 -13.00 -5.65 -24.57
N TYR A 92 -13.02 -5.77 -25.91
CA TYR A 92 -11.90 -6.35 -26.65
C TYR A 92 -10.62 -5.52 -26.50
N GLU A 93 -10.71 -4.19 -26.63
CA GLU A 93 -9.58 -3.27 -26.36
C GLU A 93 -9.00 -3.47 -24.95
N TYR A 94 -9.86 -3.59 -23.93
CA TYR A 94 -9.44 -3.76 -22.53
C TYR A 94 -8.75 -5.08 -22.21
N ARG A 95 -8.91 -6.11 -23.06
CA ARG A 95 -8.18 -7.39 -22.93
C ARG A 95 -6.72 -7.29 -23.37
N ILE A 96 -6.35 -6.22 -24.06
CA ILE A 96 -5.00 -5.99 -24.58
C ILE A 96 -4.29 -5.01 -23.65
N LEU A 97 -3.03 -5.27 -23.28
CA LEU A 97 -2.29 -4.31 -22.45
C LEU A 97 -2.08 -2.98 -23.20
N PRO A 98 -2.13 -1.81 -22.54
CA PRO A 98 -2.01 -0.51 -23.18
C PRO A 98 -0.81 -0.37 -24.12
N LYS A 99 0.35 -0.94 -23.74
CA LYS A 99 1.58 -0.94 -24.57
C LYS A 99 1.42 -1.64 -25.93
N TYR A 100 0.45 -2.54 -26.04
CA TYR A 100 0.15 -3.32 -27.24
C TYR A 100 -1.09 -2.84 -28.00
N ARG A 101 -1.79 -1.83 -27.49
CA ARG A 101 -2.93 -1.25 -28.21
C ARG A 101 -2.43 -0.36 -29.35
N VAL A 102 -3.09 -0.43 -30.50
CA VAL A 102 -2.85 0.47 -31.62
C VAL A 102 -4.07 1.34 -31.82
N TYR A 103 -3.86 2.65 -31.71
CA TYR A 103 -4.89 3.65 -31.96
C TYR A 103 -4.61 4.37 -33.27
N CYS A 104 -5.66 4.83 -33.95
CA CYS A 104 -5.53 5.59 -35.17
C CYS A 104 -4.80 6.92 -34.91
N ALA A 105 -3.64 7.10 -35.54
CA ALA A 105 -2.82 8.32 -35.43
C ALA A 105 -3.34 9.51 -36.28
N ALA A 106 -4.42 9.31 -37.04
CA ALA A 106 -4.94 10.33 -37.94
C ALA A 106 -5.70 11.44 -37.22
N ARG A 107 -5.83 12.58 -37.90
CA ARG A 107 -6.74 13.65 -37.51
C ARG A 107 -7.91 13.71 -38.49
N VAL A 108 -9.13 13.77 -37.96
CA VAL A 108 -10.39 13.83 -38.72
C VAL A 108 -11.19 15.02 -38.20
N GLN A 109 -11.68 15.87 -39.11
CA GLN A 109 -12.49 17.06 -38.79
C GLN A 109 -11.85 17.99 -37.73
N GLY A 110 -10.52 18.13 -37.76
CA GLY A 110 -9.78 19.00 -36.84
C GLY A 110 -9.41 18.36 -35.49
N GLY A 111 -9.94 17.18 -35.15
CA GLY A 111 -9.62 16.43 -33.93
C GLY A 111 -8.81 15.15 -34.19
N PRO A 112 -8.24 14.51 -33.16
CA PRO A 112 -7.67 13.17 -33.29
C PRO A 112 -8.77 12.14 -33.57
N CYS A 113 -8.52 11.18 -34.47
CA CYS A 113 -9.41 10.04 -34.66
C CYS A 113 -9.42 9.15 -33.41
N GLY A 114 -8.23 8.73 -32.95
CA GLY A 114 -8.05 8.05 -31.65
C GLY A 114 -8.77 6.70 -31.50
N MET A 115 -9.40 6.19 -32.56
CA MET A 115 -10.10 4.91 -32.52
C MET A 115 -9.11 3.77 -32.29
N PHE A 116 -9.43 2.83 -31.40
CA PHE A 116 -8.71 1.57 -31.28
C PHE A 116 -8.91 0.76 -32.57
N ILE A 117 -7.81 0.34 -33.19
CA ILE A 117 -7.84 -0.31 -34.50
C ILE A 117 -7.16 -1.67 -34.54
N ASP A 118 -6.26 -1.98 -33.60
CA ASP A 118 -5.53 -3.25 -33.64
C ASP A 118 -4.75 -3.56 -32.34
N ASP A 119 -4.31 -4.80 -32.22
CA ASP A 119 -3.34 -5.30 -31.23
C ASP A 119 -1.98 -5.51 -31.90
N LYS A 120 -0.90 -4.95 -31.34
CA LYS A 120 0.47 -5.07 -31.85
C LYS A 120 0.93 -6.51 -32.10
N HIS A 121 0.35 -7.52 -31.45
CA HIS A 121 0.73 -8.92 -31.63
C HIS A 121 0.21 -9.59 -32.91
N TYR A 122 -0.88 -9.09 -33.52
CA TYR A 122 -1.57 -9.79 -34.60
C TYR A 122 -1.36 -9.12 -35.96
N GLY A 123 -0.98 -9.87 -37.00
CA GLY A 123 -0.90 -9.32 -38.37
C GLY A 123 0.32 -8.42 -38.65
N GLY A 124 0.38 -7.85 -39.86
CA GLY A 124 1.54 -7.12 -40.40
C GLY A 124 1.91 -5.81 -39.67
N SER A 125 2.85 -5.03 -40.20
CA SER A 125 3.39 -3.84 -39.52
C SER A 125 2.48 -2.60 -39.50
N GLN A 126 1.26 -2.71 -40.05
CA GLN A 126 0.32 -1.59 -40.20
C GLN A 126 -1.12 -2.02 -39.89
N ALA A 127 -1.89 -1.08 -39.32
CA ALA A 127 -3.33 -1.22 -39.08
C ALA A 127 -4.10 -0.15 -39.87
N VAL A 128 -5.27 -0.53 -40.41
CA VAL A 128 -6.13 0.37 -41.20
C VAL A 128 -7.35 0.76 -40.37
N CYS A 129 -7.56 2.06 -40.20
CA CYS A 129 -8.73 2.59 -39.52
C CYS A 129 -9.91 2.70 -40.50
N PRO A 130 -11.17 2.55 -40.06
CA PRO A 130 -12.36 2.88 -40.86
C PRO A 130 -12.37 4.30 -41.46
N CYS A 131 -11.60 5.25 -40.90
CA CYS A 131 -11.41 6.58 -41.50
C CYS A 131 -10.51 6.58 -42.76
N GLY A 132 -9.94 5.42 -43.14
CA GLY A 132 -9.06 5.22 -44.29
C GLY A 132 -7.57 5.38 -43.99
N ALA A 133 -7.20 5.90 -42.82
CA ALA A 133 -5.81 6.11 -42.45
C ALA A 133 -5.10 4.81 -42.04
N LYS A 134 -3.79 4.76 -42.29
CA LYS A 134 -2.91 3.66 -41.89
C LYS A 134 -2.01 4.08 -40.74
N THR A 135 -1.93 3.28 -39.69
CA THR A 135 -1.05 3.53 -38.54
C THR A 135 -0.02 2.42 -38.43
N CYS A 136 1.24 2.80 -38.19
CA CYS A 136 2.33 1.87 -37.96
C CYS A 136 2.21 1.25 -36.56
N LYS A 137 2.26 -0.08 -36.47
CA LYS A 137 2.14 -0.81 -35.20
C LYS A 137 3.43 -0.81 -34.38
N ILE A 138 4.55 -0.38 -34.98
CA ILE A 138 5.87 -0.36 -34.35
C ILE A 138 6.13 0.97 -33.62
N CYS A 139 5.81 2.09 -34.27
CA CYS A 139 6.10 3.43 -33.74
C CYS A 139 4.84 4.29 -33.52
N ASP A 140 3.65 3.70 -33.65
CA ASP A 140 2.35 4.33 -33.41
C ASP A 140 2.08 5.60 -34.24
N SER A 141 2.87 5.81 -35.28
CA SER A 141 2.80 7.00 -36.15
C SER A 141 1.98 6.72 -37.40
N ILE A 142 1.38 7.78 -37.96
CA ILE A 142 0.67 7.70 -39.23
C ILE A 142 1.63 7.29 -40.36
N ILE A 143 1.18 6.35 -41.20
CA ILE A 143 1.87 5.97 -42.43
C ILE A 143 1.32 6.88 -43.53
N ALA A 144 2.14 7.82 -43.98
CA ALA A 144 1.80 8.69 -45.10
C ALA A 144 1.56 7.87 -46.39
N LEU A 145 0.72 8.37 -47.28
CA LEU A 145 0.55 7.77 -48.60
C LEU A 145 1.83 7.94 -49.44
N PRO A 146 2.09 7.06 -50.42
CA PRO A 146 3.26 7.16 -51.29
C PRO A 146 3.40 8.56 -51.94
N PRO A 147 4.62 9.07 -52.19
CA PRO A 147 5.88 8.32 -52.32
C PRO A 147 6.75 8.28 -51.06
N GLN A 148 6.28 8.78 -49.91
CA GLN A 148 7.08 8.76 -48.69
C GLN A 148 7.10 7.36 -48.08
N GLU A 149 8.25 6.69 -48.13
CA GLU A 149 8.48 5.44 -47.41
C GLU A 149 8.49 5.73 -45.90
N HIS A 150 7.57 5.10 -45.17
CA HIS A 150 7.53 5.21 -43.72
C HIS A 150 8.75 4.51 -43.10
N VAL A 151 9.64 5.29 -42.51
CA VAL A 151 10.76 4.78 -41.72
C VAL A 151 10.44 4.96 -40.25
N CYS A 152 10.37 3.84 -39.51
CA CYS A 152 10.20 3.89 -38.07
C CYS A 152 11.42 4.54 -37.44
N LYS A 153 11.24 5.73 -36.87
CA LYS A 153 12.19 6.24 -35.88
C LYS A 153 11.85 5.52 -34.58
N THR A 154 12.59 4.49 -34.25
CA THR A 154 12.52 3.84 -32.92
C THR A 154 12.95 4.88 -31.88
N THR A 155 12.02 5.71 -31.43
CA THR A 155 12.19 6.41 -30.16
C THR A 155 12.05 5.37 -29.08
N ALA A 156 13.19 4.93 -28.55
CA ALA A 156 13.24 4.22 -27.28
C ALA A 156 12.38 5.01 -26.28
N ASN A 157 11.27 4.41 -25.86
CA ASN A 157 10.49 4.73 -24.66
C ASN A 157 10.60 6.19 -24.19
N ALA A 158 9.79 7.06 -24.79
CA ALA A 158 9.54 8.41 -24.26
C ALA A 158 8.69 8.37 -22.96
N THR A 159 8.96 7.44 -22.06
CA THR A 159 8.28 7.29 -20.76
C THR A 159 8.98 8.03 -19.62
N LEU A 160 9.97 8.90 -19.91
CA LEU A 160 10.86 9.46 -18.88
C LEU A 160 10.72 10.97 -18.67
N ASP A 161 9.48 11.47 -18.52
CA ASP A 161 9.26 12.81 -17.94
C ASP A 161 8.15 12.86 -16.87
N ALA A 162 7.14 11.97 -16.96
CA ALA A 162 6.01 11.98 -16.02
C ALA A 162 6.35 11.62 -14.56
N PHE A 163 7.51 10.99 -14.32
CA PHE A 163 7.97 10.54 -13.00
C PHE A 163 9.24 11.25 -12.53
N SER A 164 9.57 12.40 -13.12
CA SER A 164 10.73 13.19 -12.70
C SER A 164 10.64 13.51 -11.21
N GLY A 165 11.69 13.16 -10.44
CA GLY A 165 11.73 13.34 -8.99
C GLY A 165 11.06 12.23 -8.14
N GLN A 166 10.43 11.23 -8.76
CA GLN A 166 9.86 10.07 -8.05
C GLN A 166 10.80 8.87 -8.07
N VAL A 167 10.79 8.10 -6.99
CA VAL A 167 11.67 6.95 -6.77
C VAL A 167 10.89 5.64 -6.90
N ARG A 168 11.25 4.83 -7.90
CA ARG A 168 10.69 3.47 -8.08
C ARG A 168 11.03 2.58 -6.87
N GLY A 169 10.04 1.87 -6.33
CA GLY A 169 10.14 1.09 -5.10
C GLY A 169 9.81 1.88 -3.82
N VAL A 170 9.54 3.19 -3.95
CA VAL A 170 9.18 4.10 -2.86
C VAL A 170 7.90 4.85 -3.21
N ASP A 171 7.94 5.68 -4.24
CA ASP A 171 6.82 6.53 -4.66
C ASP A 171 5.88 5.82 -5.63
N TYR A 172 6.45 4.96 -6.49
CA TYR A 172 5.71 4.11 -7.42
C TYR A 172 6.45 2.80 -7.67
N GLN A 173 5.78 1.82 -8.26
CA GLN A 173 6.40 0.59 -8.78
C GLN A 173 5.78 0.25 -10.14
N LEU A 174 6.49 -0.48 -10.99
CA LEU A 174 5.96 -1.05 -12.22
C LEU A 174 5.63 -2.51 -11.97
N CYS A 175 4.44 -2.94 -12.41
CA CYS A 175 4.11 -4.36 -12.45
C CYS A 175 5.11 -5.10 -13.36
N PRO A 176 5.74 -6.19 -12.90
CA PRO A 176 6.77 -6.90 -13.68
C PRO A 176 6.24 -7.55 -14.98
N ASN A 177 4.93 -7.73 -15.10
CA ASN A 177 4.32 -8.33 -16.28
C ASN A 177 3.86 -7.27 -17.29
N CYS A 178 3.08 -6.27 -16.83
CA CYS A 178 2.43 -5.31 -17.74
C CYS A 178 3.04 -3.91 -17.75
N ASP A 179 4.04 -3.62 -16.92
CA ASP A 179 4.66 -2.30 -16.73
C ASP A 179 3.69 -1.21 -16.24
N MET A 180 2.49 -1.58 -15.78
CA MET A 180 1.56 -0.62 -15.19
C MET A 180 2.16 -0.04 -13.92
N VAL A 181 2.10 1.29 -13.84
CA VAL A 181 2.52 2.05 -12.67
C VAL A 181 1.50 1.83 -11.56
N VAL A 182 2.00 1.41 -10.40
CA VAL A 182 1.23 1.23 -9.18
C VAL A 182 1.82 2.09 -8.08
N ASN A 183 0.95 2.58 -7.19
CA ASN A 183 1.35 3.25 -5.96
C ASN A 183 0.95 2.37 -4.79
N LEU A 184 1.74 2.42 -3.72
CA LEU A 184 1.45 1.70 -2.48
C LEU A 184 0.27 2.39 -1.78
N ARG A 185 -0.88 1.71 -1.69
CA ARG A 185 -2.08 2.23 -1.00
C ARG A 185 -2.05 1.95 0.49
N ASP A 186 -1.64 0.73 0.86
CA ASP A 186 -1.58 0.23 2.23
C ASP A 186 -0.16 -0.29 2.51
N GLY A 187 0.29 -0.28 3.76
CA GLY A 187 1.69 -0.61 4.13
C GLY A 187 2.17 -2.04 3.84
N CYS A 188 1.44 -2.84 3.06
CA CYS A 188 1.84 -4.17 2.61
C CYS A 188 2.54 -4.07 1.24
N ASN A 189 3.80 -4.52 1.19
CA ASN A 189 4.56 -4.52 -0.07
C ASN A 189 4.17 -5.66 -1.02
N HIS A 190 3.24 -6.52 -0.65
CA HIS A 190 2.69 -7.54 -1.55
C HIS A 190 1.56 -6.91 -2.37
N MET A 191 1.85 -6.62 -3.63
CA MET A 191 0.94 -5.97 -4.55
C MET A 191 0.31 -7.00 -5.48
N THR A 192 -0.97 -6.83 -5.76
CA THR A 192 -1.65 -7.52 -6.86
C THR A 192 -2.00 -6.49 -7.92
N CYS A 193 -1.53 -6.71 -9.16
CA CYS A 193 -1.82 -5.81 -10.26
C CYS A 193 -3.33 -5.75 -10.48
N GLN A 194 -3.91 -4.55 -10.34
CA GLN A 194 -5.36 -4.34 -10.51
C GLN A 194 -5.76 -4.21 -11.98
N PHE A 195 -4.78 -4.24 -12.90
CA PHE A 195 -5.04 -4.10 -14.32
C PHE A 195 -5.67 -5.40 -14.87
N PRO A 196 -6.90 -5.38 -15.41
CA PRO A 196 -7.62 -6.61 -15.76
C PRO A 196 -6.84 -7.52 -16.73
N ALA A 197 -6.25 -6.95 -17.79
CA ALA A 197 -5.47 -7.72 -18.76
C ALA A 197 -4.11 -8.25 -18.24
N CYS A 198 -3.69 -7.86 -17.03
CA CYS A 198 -2.48 -8.38 -16.39
C CYS A 198 -2.72 -9.66 -15.58
N ASN A 199 -3.98 -10.10 -15.47
CA ASN A 199 -4.38 -11.32 -14.77
C ASN A 199 -3.86 -11.38 -13.31
N ALA A 200 -4.03 -10.28 -12.57
CA ALA A 200 -3.73 -10.22 -11.14
C ALA A 200 -2.30 -10.65 -10.75
N THR A 201 -1.30 -10.29 -11.58
CA THR A 201 0.12 -10.56 -11.24
C THR A 201 0.45 -10.07 -9.84
N GLU A 202 0.97 -10.96 -9.00
CA GLU A 202 1.42 -10.67 -7.64
C GLU A 202 2.91 -10.32 -7.64
N PHE A 203 3.29 -9.24 -6.96
CA PHE A 203 4.66 -8.72 -6.98
C PHE A 203 5.00 -7.90 -5.74
N CYS A 204 6.30 -7.72 -5.50
CA CYS A 204 6.80 -6.90 -4.41
C CYS A 204 6.89 -5.44 -4.83
N TYR A 205 6.28 -4.53 -4.06
CA TYR A 205 6.35 -3.09 -4.30
C TYR A 205 7.78 -2.55 -4.23
N ILE A 206 8.61 -3.09 -3.33
CA ILE A 206 9.98 -2.59 -3.09
C ILE A 206 10.90 -2.91 -4.28
N CYS A 207 11.03 -4.19 -4.64
CA CYS A 207 11.96 -4.61 -5.70
C CYS A 207 11.32 -4.71 -7.09
N GLY A 208 9.99 -4.84 -7.17
CA GLY A 208 9.26 -4.99 -8.43
C GLY A 208 9.25 -6.41 -9.00
N GLU A 209 9.79 -7.41 -8.29
CA GLU A 209 9.76 -8.81 -8.72
C GLU A 209 8.39 -9.46 -8.49
N ALA A 210 8.05 -10.43 -9.32
CA ALA A 210 6.94 -11.34 -9.06
C ALA A 210 7.15 -12.00 -7.69
N ALA A 211 6.11 -11.99 -6.86
CA ALA A 211 6.17 -12.46 -5.49
C ALA A 211 4.81 -13.01 -5.07
N THR A 212 4.72 -14.28 -4.70
CA THR A 212 3.48 -14.89 -4.16
C THR A 212 3.64 -15.23 -2.69
N PRO A 213 2.57 -15.26 -1.87
CA PRO A 213 2.64 -15.47 -0.41
C PRO A 213 3.52 -16.65 0.04
N GLU A 214 3.68 -17.68 -0.79
CA GLU A 214 4.35 -18.95 -0.52
C GLU A 214 5.77 -19.08 -1.09
N ASP A 215 6.24 -18.15 -1.93
CA ASP A 215 7.52 -18.30 -2.65
C ASP A 215 8.77 -17.95 -1.82
N GLY A 216 8.58 -17.60 -0.55
CA GLY A 216 9.67 -17.23 0.36
C GLY A 216 10.22 -15.82 0.15
N HIS A 217 9.56 -14.96 -0.65
CA HIS A 217 10.05 -13.61 -0.96
C HIS A 217 10.25 -12.73 0.29
N TRP A 218 9.40 -12.90 1.32
CA TRP A 218 9.46 -12.12 2.57
C TRP A 218 10.15 -12.85 3.73
N THR A 219 11.00 -13.82 3.44
CA THR A 219 11.88 -14.45 4.44
C THR A 219 12.93 -13.46 4.94
N LYS A 220 13.51 -13.72 6.13
CA LYS A 220 14.51 -12.83 6.75
C LYS A 220 15.78 -12.65 5.91
N ASP A 221 16.03 -13.56 4.98
CA ASP A 221 17.23 -13.57 4.14
C ASP A 221 17.11 -12.63 2.92
N ARG A 222 15.91 -12.07 2.68
CA ARG A 222 15.61 -11.15 1.57
C ARG A 222 15.31 -9.75 2.14
N PHE A 223 15.88 -8.68 1.56
CA PHE A 223 15.66 -7.28 1.98
C PHE A 223 14.27 -6.72 1.68
N CYS A 224 13.29 -7.58 1.38
CA CYS A 224 11.94 -7.18 1.02
C CYS A 224 10.97 -7.62 2.13
N PRO A 225 10.76 -6.82 3.19
CA PRO A 225 9.79 -7.16 4.21
C PRO A 225 8.38 -7.14 3.63
N ARG A 226 7.50 -7.97 4.16
CA ARG A 226 6.09 -8.00 3.72
C ARG A 226 5.34 -6.72 4.04
N TYR A 227 5.76 -6.03 5.11
CA TYR A 227 5.14 -4.81 5.58
C TYR A 227 6.19 -3.74 5.89
N GLY A 228 5.92 -2.50 5.49
CA GLY A 228 6.79 -1.35 5.75
C GLY A 228 8.10 -1.37 4.94
N LEU A 229 9.03 -0.48 5.30
CA LEU A 229 10.32 -0.39 4.61
C LEU A 229 11.31 -1.48 5.07
N PRO A 230 12.31 -1.86 4.24
CA PRO A 230 13.35 -2.83 4.61
C PRO A 230 13.94 -2.58 6.00
N ALA A 231 13.94 -3.63 6.84
CA ALA A 231 14.75 -3.63 8.04
C ALA A 231 16.24 -3.62 7.66
N ARG A 232 17.06 -2.98 8.51
CA ARG A 232 18.51 -2.86 8.32
C ARG A 232 19.13 -4.27 8.17
N LEU A 233 20.08 -4.45 7.25
CA LEU A 233 21.18 -5.37 7.51
C LEU A 233 21.92 -4.86 8.75
N GLU A 234 22.23 -5.78 9.65
CA GLU A 234 22.72 -5.52 10.99
C GLU A 234 21.61 -5.23 12.02
N GLU A 235 21.03 -6.32 12.54
CA GLU A 235 20.94 -6.53 13.98
C GLU A 235 22.36 -6.63 14.59
N SER A 236 23.25 -5.65 14.37
CA SER A 236 24.50 -5.56 15.12
C SER A 236 24.21 -4.78 16.39
N ASN A 237 24.43 -5.46 17.51
CA ASN A 237 24.13 -5.04 18.86
C ASN A 237 22.64 -4.76 19.13
N ARG A 238 21.97 -5.81 19.65
CA ARG A 238 21.33 -5.62 20.96
C ARG A 238 22.28 -4.77 21.79
N TYR A 239 21.97 -3.49 22.00
CA TYR A 239 22.52 -2.79 23.14
C TYR A 239 22.32 -3.75 24.29
N ASN A 240 23.40 -4.22 24.89
CA ASN A 240 23.33 -5.14 26.02
C ASN A 240 22.86 -4.28 27.20
N VAL A 241 21.56 -3.97 27.23
CA VAL A 241 20.92 -3.09 28.23
C VAL A 241 20.79 -3.76 29.59
N THR A 242 21.38 -4.94 29.76
CA THR A 242 21.40 -5.71 31.00
C THR A 242 22.34 -5.11 32.04
N GLU A 243 23.17 -4.15 31.68
CA GLU A 243 24.08 -3.50 32.61
C GLU A 243 23.48 -2.19 33.17
N LEU A 244 22.95 -2.25 34.40
CA LEU A 244 22.49 -1.10 35.20
C LEU A 244 23.48 0.09 35.22
N SER A 245 24.76 -0.15 34.93
CA SER A 245 25.81 0.86 34.70
C SER A 245 25.49 1.81 33.55
N ALA A 246 25.00 1.31 32.41
CA ALA A 246 24.68 2.11 31.24
C ALA A 246 23.48 3.05 31.49
N LEU A 247 22.49 2.59 32.27
CA LEU A 247 21.32 3.38 32.64
C LEU A 247 21.67 4.59 33.50
N LYS A 248 22.71 4.49 34.35
CA LYS A 248 23.14 5.58 35.23
C LYS A 248 23.62 6.82 34.47
N HIS A 249 23.95 6.71 33.19
CA HIS A 249 24.38 7.82 32.34
C HIS A 249 23.23 8.55 31.64
N ILE A 250 22.00 8.03 31.73
CA ILE A 250 20.81 8.72 31.24
C ILE A 250 20.50 9.86 32.21
N PRO A 251 20.45 11.14 31.77
CA PRO A 251 20.30 12.30 32.64
C PRO A 251 19.16 12.17 33.68
N THR A 252 17.98 11.74 33.24
CA THR A 252 16.82 11.53 34.11
C THR A 252 17.06 10.44 35.17
N VAL A 253 17.74 9.34 34.82
CA VAL A 253 18.10 8.28 35.76
C VAL A 253 19.20 8.76 36.72
N SER A 254 20.23 9.44 36.21
CA SER A 254 21.29 10.05 37.04
C SER A 254 20.71 11.03 38.07
N GLN A 255 19.67 11.77 37.69
CA GLN A 255 18.97 12.67 38.59
C GLN A 255 18.21 11.92 39.67
N ALA A 256 17.51 10.82 39.33
CA ALA A 256 16.81 10.00 40.31
C ALA A 256 17.76 9.39 41.36
N PHE A 257 18.91 8.86 40.94
CA PHE A 257 19.95 8.39 41.86
C PHE A 257 20.45 9.49 42.80
N ARG A 258 20.63 10.72 42.28
CA ARG A 258 21.04 11.88 43.10
C ARG A 258 19.98 12.25 44.15
N VAL A 259 18.69 12.15 43.81
CA VAL A 259 17.58 12.40 44.75
C VAL A 259 17.60 11.38 45.90
N VAL A 260 17.73 10.09 45.57
CA VAL A 260 17.80 9.01 46.58
C VAL A 260 19.00 9.21 47.51
N ALA A 261 20.19 9.50 46.96
CA ALA A 261 21.39 9.75 47.76
C ALA A 261 21.23 10.94 48.70
N ARG A 262 20.62 12.04 48.21
CA ARG A 262 20.36 13.25 49.00
C ARG A 262 19.40 12.98 50.15
N VAL A 263 18.26 12.33 49.90
CA VAL A 263 17.27 12.02 50.95
C VAL A 263 17.86 11.09 52.00
N ASN A 264 18.54 10.01 51.59
CA ASN A 264 19.20 9.12 52.54
C ASN A 264 20.26 9.82 53.41
N THR A 265 20.98 10.80 52.86
CA THR A 265 21.95 11.61 53.61
C THR A 265 21.27 12.52 54.63
N ASN A 266 20.16 13.17 54.24
CA ASN A 266 19.40 14.05 55.13
C ASN A 266 18.79 13.28 56.30
N LEU A 267 18.21 12.09 56.06
CA LEU A 267 17.62 11.24 57.10
C LEU A 267 18.64 10.89 58.21
N VAL A 268 19.89 10.62 57.83
CA VAL A 268 20.96 10.35 58.79
C VAL A 268 21.41 11.63 59.50
N ARG A 269 21.59 12.73 58.75
CA ARG A 269 22.03 14.01 59.30
C ARG A 269 21.05 14.59 60.32
N GLU A 270 19.76 14.42 60.09
CA GLU A 270 18.69 14.96 60.95
C GLU A 270 18.31 14.00 62.10
N GLY A 271 18.98 12.85 62.20
CA GLY A 271 18.74 11.87 63.26
C GLY A 271 17.44 11.08 63.12
N ALA A 272 16.75 11.21 61.98
CA ALA A 272 15.55 10.42 61.67
C ALA A 272 15.86 8.92 61.49
N VAL A 273 17.09 8.60 61.06
CA VAL A 273 17.58 7.22 60.94
C VAL A 273 19.03 7.14 61.47
N PRO A 274 19.38 6.15 62.32
CA PRO A 274 20.75 5.97 62.78
C PRO A 274 21.73 5.68 61.63
N ALA A 275 22.93 6.24 61.72
CA ALA A 275 23.99 5.97 60.74
C ALA A 275 24.33 4.47 60.71
N GLY A 276 24.27 3.86 59.52
CA GLY A 276 24.55 2.44 59.31
C GLY A 276 23.36 1.49 59.55
N ASP A 277 22.23 1.99 60.06
CA ASP A 277 21.01 1.18 60.20
C ASP A 277 20.24 1.12 58.87
N LEU A 278 20.62 0.14 58.05
CA LEU A 278 20.02 -0.09 56.74
C LEU A 278 18.54 -0.49 56.83
N THR A 279 18.14 -1.17 57.91
CA THR A 279 16.77 -1.66 58.12
C THR A 279 15.85 -0.50 58.45
N ALA A 280 16.24 0.36 59.38
CA ALA A 280 15.49 1.58 59.71
C ALA A 280 15.40 2.52 58.50
N ARG A 281 16.47 2.61 57.70
CA ARG A 281 16.46 3.39 56.45
C ARG A 281 15.50 2.82 55.41
N ALA A 282 15.49 1.50 55.21
CA ALA A 282 14.60 0.84 54.25
C ALA A 282 13.12 0.95 54.65
N ALA A 283 12.82 1.06 55.95
CA ALA A 283 11.47 1.20 56.48
C ALA A 283 10.97 2.67 56.56
N HIS A 284 11.84 3.66 56.38
CA HIS A 284 11.46 5.08 56.52
C HIS A 284 10.57 5.55 55.35
N PRO A 285 9.41 6.20 55.59
CA PRO A 285 8.48 6.59 54.52
C PRO A 285 9.09 7.44 53.40
N GLU A 286 9.94 8.42 53.73
CA GLU A 286 10.63 9.23 52.72
C GLU A 286 11.63 8.43 51.88
N ALA A 287 12.31 7.45 52.50
CA ALA A 287 13.24 6.58 51.80
C ALA A 287 12.47 5.66 50.83
N ILE A 288 11.35 5.08 51.29
CA ILE A 288 10.45 4.28 50.45
C ILE A 288 9.98 5.11 49.25
N ALA A 289 9.49 6.33 49.47
CA ALA A 289 8.98 7.18 48.39
C ALA A 289 10.04 7.49 47.32
N VAL A 290 11.29 7.79 47.70
CA VAL A 290 12.35 8.04 46.71
C VAL A 290 12.85 6.77 46.03
N TRP A 291 12.80 5.62 46.70
CA TRP A 291 13.11 4.33 46.08
C TRP A 291 12.05 3.93 45.06
N THR A 292 10.76 4.11 45.35
CA THR A 292 9.67 3.93 44.39
C THR A 292 9.83 4.87 43.20
N TYR A 293 10.15 6.15 43.43
CA TYR A 293 10.45 7.09 42.33
C TYR A 293 11.61 6.64 41.44
N LEU A 294 12.67 6.07 42.03
CA LEU A 294 13.80 5.53 41.28
C LEU A 294 13.38 4.30 40.46
N GLU A 295 12.62 3.38 41.06
CA GLU A 295 12.11 2.17 40.39
C GLU A 295 11.21 2.52 39.20
N ASP A 296 10.28 3.46 39.36
CA ASP A 296 9.44 3.97 38.27
C ASP A 296 10.28 4.59 37.16
N THR A 297 11.30 5.37 37.54
CA THR A 297 12.21 6.00 36.58
C THR A 297 13.03 4.97 35.80
N LEU A 298 13.50 3.90 36.46
CA LEU A 298 14.23 2.80 35.83
C LEU A 298 13.32 1.97 34.90
N THR A 299 12.07 1.75 35.31
CA THR A 299 11.06 1.09 34.46
C THR A 299 10.81 1.89 33.18
N LEU A 300 10.61 3.21 33.30
CA LEU A 300 10.42 4.08 32.14
C LEU A 300 11.66 4.10 31.23
N ALA A 301 12.86 4.20 31.81
CA ALA A 301 14.11 4.19 31.05
C ALA A 301 14.32 2.87 30.28
N THR A 302 14.01 1.74 30.91
CA THR A 302 14.07 0.41 30.27
C THR A 302 13.12 0.34 29.07
N ARG A 303 11.84 0.73 29.25
CA ARG A 303 10.86 0.79 28.16
C ARG A 303 11.25 1.77 27.05
N ALA A 304 11.91 2.87 27.39
CA ALA A 304 12.40 3.82 26.42
C ALA A 304 13.53 3.24 25.57
N LEU A 305 14.42 2.45 26.16
CA LEU A 305 15.49 1.75 25.45
C LEU A 305 14.96 0.68 24.50
N GLU A 306 13.87 -0.01 24.85
CA GLU A 306 13.18 -0.93 23.94
C GLU A 306 12.58 -0.20 22.71
N LYS A 307 12.15 1.06 22.88
CA LYS A 307 11.57 1.89 21.82
C LYS A 307 12.62 2.63 20.98
N LEU A 308 13.81 2.88 21.52
CA LEU A 308 14.86 3.66 20.88
C LEU A 308 15.30 3.12 19.49
N PRO A 309 15.46 1.80 19.26
CA PRO A 309 15.81 1.28 17.93
C PRO A 309 14.79 1.67 16.85
N ARG A 310 13.50 1.66 17.19
CA ARG A 310 12.43 2.08 16.29
C ARG A 310 12.47 3.59 16.04
N ALA A 311 12.70 4.39 17.09
CA ALA A 311 12.84 5.84 16.93
C ALA A 311 14.03 6.21 16.02
N ILE A 312 15.16 5.50 16.17
CA ILE A 312 16.33 5.65 15.29
C ILE A 312 16.00 5.25 13.85
N SER A 313 15.34 4.11 13.63
CA SER A 313 15.02 3.63 12.28
C SER A 313 14.01 4.52 11.54
N GLN A 314 13.18 5.24 12.28
CA GLN A 314 12.17 6.17 11.76
C GLN A 314 12.66 7.63 11.70
N HIS A 315 13.89 7.92 12.15
CA HIS A 315 14.41 9.29 12.14
C HIS A 315 14.55 9.80 10.69
N PRO A 316 14.14 11.04 10.36
CA PRO A 316 14.14 11.55 8.99
C PRO A 316 15.49 11.40 8.27
N ALA A 317 16.60 11.78 8.92
CA ALA A 317 17.94 11.63 8.36
C ALA A 317 18.33 10.17 8.05
N VAL A 318 17.85 9.21 8.86
CA VAL A 318 18.09 7.78 8.65
C VAL A 318 17.27 7.26 7.47
N LEU A 319 16.02 7.71 7.35
CA LEU A 319 15.15 7.36 6.22
C LEU A 319 15.72 7.90 4.90
N GLU A 320 16.23 9.13 4.89
CA GLU A 320 16.91 9.74 3.73
C GLU A 320 18.11 8.88 3.27
N LYS A 321 19.03 8.53 4.19
CA LYS A 321 20.20 7.71 3.83
C LYS A 321 19.82 6.28 3.45
N ARG A 322 18.76 5.71 4.02
CA ARG A 322 18.25 4.40 3.61
C ARG A 322 17.69 4.43 2.19
N ALA A 323 16.96 5.48 1.81
CA ALA A 323 16.44 5.63 0.46
C ALA A 323 17.58 5.69 -0.59
N ALA A 324 18.74 6.23 -0.20
CA ALA A 324 19.94 6.29 -1.06
C ALA A 324 20.60 4.92 -1.33
N ILE A 325 20.26 3.86 -0.58
CA ILE A 325 20.76 2.49 -0.82
C ILE A 325 20.11 1.88 -2.08
N ALA A 326 18.86 2.22 -2.39
CA ALA A 326 18.15 1.65 -3.54
C ALA A 326 18.82 1.99 -4.91
N PRO A 327 19.26 3.24 -5.17
CA PRO A 327 20.11 3.56 -6.32
C PRO A 327 21.41 2.75 -6.37
N ALA A 328 22.07 2.51 -5.22
CA ALA A 328 23.30 1.73 -5.16
C ALA A 328 23.06 0.25 -5.51
N ILE A 329 21.96 -0.35 -5.04
CA ILE A 329 21.54 -1.71 -5.43
C ILE A 329 21.29 -1.78 -6.94
N ARG A 330 20.65 -0.76 -7.52
CA ARG A 330 20.42 -0.69 -8.96
C ARG A 330 21.72 -0.67 -9.76
N ALA A 331 22.72 0.10 -9.31
CA ALA A 331 24.04 0.15 -9.94
C ALA A 331 24.73 -1.23 -9.93
N VAL A 332 24.53 -2.01 -8.87
CA VAL A 332 25.08 -3.38 -8.76
C VAL A 332 24.47 -4.31 -9.82
N PHE A 333 23.15 -4.28 -9.98
CA PHE A 333 22.47 -5.12 -10.98
C PHE A 333 22.77 -4.68 -12.41
N GLN A 334 22.91 -3.38 -12.65
CA GLN A 334 23.37 -2.86 -13.95
C GLN A 334 24.81 -3.28 -14.28
N ALA A 335 25.64 -3.52 -13.26
CA ALA A 335 26.98 -4.08 -13.42
C ALA A 335 27.00 -5.60 -13.61
N GLY A 336 25.84 -6.26 -13.70
CA GLY A 336 25.72 -7.69 -14.00
C GLY A 336 26.03 -8.63 -12.82
N ILE A 337 26.10 -8.10 -11.59
CA ILE A 337 26.27 -8.92 -10.39
C ILE A 337 24.94 -9.65 -10.08
N ALA A 338 25.02 -10.97 -9.94
CA ALA A 338 23.88 -11.82 -9.62
C ALA A 338 23.34 -11.55 -8.21
N GLN A 339 22.02 -11.66 -8.04
CA GLN A 339 21.32 -11.34 -6.80
C GLN A 339 21.68 -12.24 -5.61
N ASP A 340 22.11 -13.46 -5.87
CA ASP A 340 22.53 -14.45 -4.88
C ASP A 340 24.01 -14.31 -4.47
N ASP A 341 24.80 -13.51 -5.19
CA ASP A 341 26.19 -13.21 -4.83
C ASP A 341 26.27 -12.09 -3.79
N ILE A 342 25.85 -12.42 -2.57
CA ILE A 342 25.88 -11.54 -1.39
C ILE A 342 27.30 -10.99 -1.15
N HIS A 343 28.35 -11.73 -1.51
CA HIS A 343 29.73 -11.29 -1.33
C HIS A 343 30.12 -10.20 -2.32
N ALA A 344 29.71 -10.31 -3.58
CA ALA A 344 29.92 -9.27 -4.59
C ALA A 344 29.08 -8.02 -4.28
N LEU A 345 27.82 -8.19 -3.86
CA LEU A 345 26.92 -7.11 -3.44
C LEU A 345 27.53 -6.27 -2.30
N ARG A 346 28.02 -6.92 -1.24
CA ARG A 346 28.61 -6.25 -0.06
C ARG A 346 29.95 -5.54 -0.33
N ARG A 347 30.61 -5.85 -1.44
CA ARG A 347 31.88 -5.24 -1.84
C ARG A 347 31.72 -4.17 -2.90
N PHE A 348 30.50 -3.99 -3.42
CA PHE A 348 30.26 -3.02 -4.46
C PHE A 348 30.43 -1.59 -3.92
N PRO A 349 31.26 -0.74 -4.54
CA PRO A 349 31.62 0.57 -3.97
C PRO A 349 30.42 1.42 -3.57
N ALA A 350 29.38 1.52 -4.41
CA ALA A 350 28.20 2.32 -4.11
C ALA A 350 27.40 1.79 -2.89
N ILE A 351 27.39 0.47 -2.66
CA ILE A 351 26.75 -0.14 -1.49
C ILE A 351 27.56 0.18 -0.24
N VAL A 352 28.87 -0.02 -0.29
CA VAL A 352 29.79 0.26 0.82
C VAL A 352 29.71 1.73 1.24
N GLU A 353 29.71 2.65 0.27
CA GLU A 353 29.57 4.09 0.52
C GLU A 353 28.21 4.45 1.14
N ALA A 354 27.12 3.90 0.60
CA ALA A 354 25.78 4.13 1.14
C ALA A 354 25.61 3.58 2.56
N GLU A 355 26.17 2.40 2.85
CA GLU A 355 26.18 1.80 4.18
C GLU A 355 27.03 2.59 5.17
N ALA A 356 28.21 3.08 4.74
CA ALA A 356 29.07 3.94 5.55
C ALA A 356 28.36 5.25 5.92
N ALA A 357 27.73 5.91 4.94
CA ALA A 357 26.97 7.15 5.17
C ALA A 357 25.77 6.93 6.11
N LEU A 358 25.05 5.80 5.96
CA LEU A 358 23.97 5.42 6.87
C LEU A 358 24.49 5.18 8.30
N LYS A 359 25.62 4.49 8.44
CA LYS A 359 26.25 4.21 9.73
C LYS A 359 26.67 5.50 10.42
N GLU A 360 27.38 6.38 9.72
CA GLU A 360 27.81 7.68 10.22
C GLU A 360 26.60 8.51 10.68
N THR A 361 25.53 8.55 9.88
CA THR A 361 24.29 9.26 10.23
C THR A 361 23.70 8.73 11.54
N ILE A 362 23.66 7.40 11.72
CA ILE A 362 23.15 6.77 12.94
C ILE A 362 24.06 7.03 14.14
N GLU A 363 25.38 7.14 13.94
CA GLU A 363 26.33 7.50 15.00
C GLU A 363 26.17 8.94 15.45
N GLN A 364 25.87 9.86 14.54
CA GLN A 364 25.68 11.29 14.81
C GLN A 364 24.30 11.64 15.42
N LEU A 365 23.34 10.70 15.44
CA LEU A 365 22.04 10.97 16.04
C LEU A 365 22.15 11.31 17.54
N PRO A 366 21.35 12.27 18.05
CA PRO A 366 21.35 12.64 19.46
C PRO A 366 20.59 11.60 20.30
N LYS A 367 21.10 10.37 20.36
CA LYS A 367 20.44 9.21 21.00
C LYS A 367 20.03 9.46 22.44
N THR A 368 20.84 10.19 23.20
CA THR A 368 20.51 10.59 24.57
C THR A 368 19.28 11.49 24.63
N GLN A 369 19.18 12.48 23.74
CA GLN A 369 18.01 13.37 23.68
C GLN A 369 16.77 12.59 23.23
N MET A 370 16.90 11.75 22.20
CA MET A 370 15.81 10.90 21.73
C MET A 370 15.28 10.00 22.86
N LEU A 371 16.18 9.47 23.69
CA LEU A 371 15.82 8.64 24.82
C LEU A 371 15.07 9.44 25.91
N GLU A 372 15.52 10.64 26.22
CA GLU A 372 14.84 11.55 27.15
C GLU A 372 13.44 11.93 26.65
N ASP A 373 13.28 12.19 25.36
CA ASP A 373 11.98 12.50 24.75
C ASP A 373 11.00 11.33 24.88
N ILE A 374 11.48 10.09 24.67
CA ILE A 374 10.68 8.87 24.85
C ILE A 374 10.30 8.67 26.33
N ILE A 375 11.22 8.90 27.26
CA ILE A 375 10.94 8.82 28.71
C ILE A 375 9.86 9.84 29.09
N ALA A 376 9.98 11.08 28.61
CA ALA A 376 8.99 12.13 28.85
C ALA A 376 7.62 11.74 28.29
N ASP A 377 7.57 11.13 27.11
CA ASP A 377 6.33 10.68 26.49
C ASP A 377 5.67 9.52 27.26
N LEU A 378 6.44 8.50 27.64
CA LEU A 378 5.96 7.40 28.46
C LEU A 378 5.42 7.88 29.81
N ARG A 379 6.07 8.87 30.42
CA ARG A 379 5.61 9.50 31.66
C ARG A 379 4.27 10.22 31.47
N ARG A 380 4.10 10.98 30.37
CA ARG A 380 2.81 11.62 30.03
C ARG A 380 1.69 10.60 29.83
N GLN A 381 1.96 9.49 29.14
CA GLN A 381 1.00 8.40 28.92
C GLN A 381 0.59 7.70 30.22
N SER A 382 1.52 7.53 31.16
CA SER A 382 1.22 6.96 32.48
C SER A 382 0.29 7.87 33.30
N LEU A 383 0.54 9.19 33.27
CA LEU A 383 -0.28 10.18 33.98
C LEU A 383 -1.70 10.32 33.40
N SER A 384 -1.85 10.24 32.08
CA SER A 384 -3.18 10.29 31.46
C SER A 384 -4.03 9.06 31.80
N LEU A 385 -3.44 7.87 31.84
CA LEU A 385 -4.13 6.65 32.27
C LEU A 385 -4.54 6.68 33.74
N SER A 386 -3.71 7.25 34.61
CA SER A 386 -4.05 7.45 36.02
C SER A 386 -5.26 8.38 36.19
N LEU A 387 -5.32 9.51 35.47
CA LEU A 387 -6.44 10.45 35.53
C LEU A 387 -7.76 9.88 34.98
N VAL A 388 -7.69 8.99 33.98
CA VAL A 388 -8.87 8.29 33.45
C VAL A 388 -9.41 7.29 34.47
N HIS A 389 -8.54 6.55 35.16
CA HIS A 389 -8.96 5.63 36.22
C HIS A 389 -9.52 6.33 37.46
N THR A 390 -9.02 7.52 37.82
CA THR A 390 -9.60 8.30 38.92
C THR A 390 -10.97 8.89 38.57
N ARG A 391 -11.26 9.17 37.30
CA ARG A 391 -12.61 9.59 36.86
C ARG A 391 -13.60 8.43 36.85
N VAL A 392 -13.18 7.26 36.40
CA VAL A 392 -14.04 6.05 36.41
C VAL A 392 -14.35 5.60 37.85
N ALA A 393 -13.43 5.79 38.80
CA ALA A 393 -13.64 5.45 40.22
C ALA A 393 -14.42 6.51 41.03
N LEU A 394 -14.83 7.62 40.42
CA LEU A 394 -15.66 8.65 41.07
C LEU A 394 -17.09 8.71 40.49
N ASP A 395 -17.38 7.91 39.45
CA ASP A 395 -18.69 7.78 38.81
C ASP A 395 -19.36 6.41 39.07
N ASP A 396 -18.79 5.58 39.96
CA ASP A 396 -19.39 4.39 40.59
C ASP A 396 -19.50 4.61 42.11
#